data_AF-A0A380FE64-F1
#
_entry.id   AF-A0A380FE64-F1
#
_cell.length_a   1.000
_cell.length_b   1.000
_cell.length_c   1.000
_cell.angle_alpha   90.00
_cell.angle_beta   90.00
_cell.angle_gamma   90.00
#
_symmetry.space_group_name_H-M   'P 1'
#
loop_
_entity.id
_entity.type
_entity.pdbx_description
1 polymer ?
#
loop_
_entity_poly.entity_id
_entity_poly.type
_entity_poly.pdbx_seq_one_letter_code
_entity_poly.pdbx_strand_id
1 'polypeptide(L)' 'MVKSGKARAHTNIALIKYWGKADEALIIPMNNSLSVTLDRFYTETKVTFDTQYSKRYPSVKW' A
#
# COMPACT_ATOMS: atom_id res chain seq x y z
N MET A 1 7.53 20.48 16.98
CA MET A 1 7.73 20.32 15.52
C MET A 1 6.97 19.07 15.08
N VAL A 2 6.02 19.19 14.16
CA VAL A 2 5.18 18.07 13.72
C VAL A 2 5.99 17.17 12.79
N LYS A 3 6.10 15.87 13.08
CA LYS A 3 6.84 14.93 12.23
C LYS A 3 5.99 14.63 10.99
N SER A 4 6.54 14.87 9.79
CA SER A 4 5.86 14.51 8.55
C SER A 4 6.84 13.87 7.56
N GLY A 5 6.34 12.91 6.80
CA GLY A 5 7.06 12.23 5.72
C GLY A 5 6.21 12.23 4.45
N LYS A 6 6.86 12.27 3.29
CA LYS A 6 6.19 12.26 1.98
C LYS A 6 6.88 11.26 1.08
N ALA A 7 6.10 10.47 0.36
CA ALA A 7 6.58 9.49 -0.59
C ALA A 7 5.74 9.51 -1.86
N ARG A 8 6.39 9.16 -2.97
CA ARG A 8 5.75 8.93 -4.27
C ARG A 8 5.95 7.47 -4.66
N ALA A 9 4.87 6.80 -5.04
CA ALA A 9 4.89 5.43 -5.51
C ALA A 9 4.34 5.36 -6.93
N HIS A 10 5.05 4.66 -7.81
CA HIS A 10 4.69 4.54 -9.23
C HIS A 10 3.83 3.29 -9.48
N THR A 11 2.88 3.42 -10.42
CA THR A 11 2.05 2.29 -10.87
C THR A 11 2.89 1.29 -11.67
N ASN A 12 2.50 0.02 -11.65
CA ASN A 12 3.09 -1.01 -12.52
C ASN A 12 2.02 -1.73 -13.35
N ILE A 13 2.41 -2.29 -14.50
CA ILE A 13 1.58 -3.17 -15.32
C ILE A 13 2.24 -4.54 -15.43
N ALA A 14 1.51 -5.60 -15.08
CA ALA A 14 1.99 -6.97 -15.13
C ALA A 14 2.14 -7.50 -16.57
N LEU A 15 3.34 -7.95 -16.91
CA LEU A 15 3.65 -8.74 -18.11
C LEU A 15 3.36 -10.23 -17.86
N ILE A 16 3.83 -10.77 -16.73
CA ILE A 16 3.41 -12.07 -16.19
C ILE A 16 2.45 -11.80 -15.04
N LYS A 17 1.24 -12.36 -15.13
CA LYS A 17 0.12 -11.98 -14.26
C LYS A 17 0.28 -12.57 -12.85
N TYR A 18 0.00 -11.74 -11.86
CA TYR A 18 -0.38 -12.19 -10.52
C TYR A 18 -1.87 -12.55 -10.56
N TRP A 19 -2.22 -13.82 -10.39
CA TRP A 19 -3.61 -14.26 -10.39
C TRP A 19 -3.79 -15.51 -9.52
N GLY A 20 -4.72 -15.44 -8.56
CA GLY A 20 -4.92 -16.49 -7.55
C GLY A 20 -4.01 -16.33 -6.33
N LYS A 21 -4.51 -16.75 -5.17
CA LYS A 21 -3.79 -16.71 -3.89
C LYS A 21 -3.68 -18.12 -3.33
N ALA A 22 -2.47 -18.54 -2.98
CA ALA A 22 -2.22 -19.78 -2.24
C ALA A 22 -2.61 -19.62 -0.76
N ASP A 23 -2.41 -18.43 -0.20
CA ASP A 23 -2.86 -18.04 1.13
C ASP A 23 -3.54 -16.67 1.04
N GLU A 24 -4.82 -16.60 1.39
CA GLU A 24 -5.59 -15.36 1.31
C GLU A 24 -5.31 -14.39 2.45
N ALA A 25 -5.01 -14.89 3.64
CA ALA A 25 -4.78 -14.08 4.84
C ALA A 25 -3.44 -13.35 4.76
N LEU A 26 -2.41 -14.03 4.26
CA LEU A 26 -1.08 -13.46 4.04
C LEU A 26 -0.89 -12.86 2.64
N ILE A 27 -1.85 -13.07 1.73
CA ILE A 27 -1.81 -12.60 0.33
C ILE A 27 -0.60 -13.21 -0.41
N ILE A 28 -0.38 -14.52 -0.25
CA ILE A 28 0.71 -15.24 -0.92
C ILE A 28 0.22 -15.68 -2.32
N PRO A 29 0.95 -15.35 -3.41
CA PRO A 29 0.57 -15.76 -4.75
C PRO A 29 0.66 -17.27 -4.98
N MET A 30 -0.13 -17.78 -5.92
CA MET A 30 0.09 -19.12 -6.49
C MET A 30 1.30 -19.18 -7.43
N ASN A 31 1.65 -18.06 -8.07
CA ASN A 31 2.74 -17.98 -9.03
C ASN A 31 3.51 -16.65 -8.95
N ASN A 32 4.78 -16.68 -9.35
CA ASN A 32 5.56 -15.46 -9.52
C ASN A 32 4.93 -14.57 -10.61
N SER A 33 5.09 -13.26 -10.46
CA SER A 33 4.66 -12.26 -11.43
C SER A 33 5.83 -11.36 -11.82
N LEU A 34 5.71 -10.69 -12.97
CA LEU A 34 6.69 -9.74 -13.48
C LEU A 34 5.95 -8.54 -14.05
N SER A 35 6.34 -7.33 -13.66
CA SER A 35 5.70 -6.09 -14.10
C SER A 35 6.71 -5.03 -14.50
N VAL A 36 6.25 -4.04 -15.25
CA VAL A 36 7.02 -2.84 -15.61
C VAL A 36 6.46 -1.66 -14.85
N THR A 37 7.35 -0.83 -14.30
CA THR A 37 6.98 0.42 -13.62
C THR A 37 6.72 1.52 -14.64
N LEU A 38 5.65 2.29 -14.42
CA LEU A 38 5.27 3.43 -15.26
C LEU A 38 5.76 4.74 -14.64
N ASP A 39 6.46 5.56 -15.41
CA ASP A 39 6.97 6.84 -14.94
C ASP A 39 5.85 7.86 -14.67
N ARG A 40 4.90 8.00 -15.60
CA ARG A 40 3.93 9.10 -15.59
C ARG A 40 2.75 8.92 -14.64
N PHE A 41 2.52 7.70 -14.15
CA PHE A 41 1.39 7.40 -13.28
C PHE A 41 1.90 7.04 -11.89
N TYR A 42 1.56 7.89 -10.92
CA TYR A 42 2.01 7.74 -9.55
C TYR A 42 0.99 8.27 -8.56
N THR A 43 1.09 7.76 -7.33
CA THR A 43 0.37 8.28 -6.16
C THR A 43 1.38 8.95 -5.25
N GLU A 44 1.01 10.13 -4.75
CA GLU A 44 1.82 10.87 -3.79
C GLU A 44 1.09 10.95 -2.46
N THR A 45 1.74 10.48 -1.40
CA THR A 45 1.16 10.39 -0.06
C THR A 45 2.04 11.13 0.92
N LYS A 46 1.43 12.02 1.71
CA LYS A 46 2.07 12.67 2.86
C LYS A 46 1.43 12.19 4.15
N VAL A 47 2.26 11.75 5.08
CA VAL A 47 1.85 11.34 6.43
C VAL A 47 2.37 12.36 7.42
N THR A 48 1.48 12.83 8.29
CA THR A 48 1.80 13.78 9.36
C THR A 48 1.37 13.18 10.68
N PHE A 49 2.32 13.04 11.60
CA PHE A 49 2.05 12.55 12.95
C PHE A 49 1.73 13.74 13.85
N ASP A 50 0.46 13.85 14.24
CA ASP A 50 -0.02 14.84 15.20
C ASP A 50 -0.56 14.13 16.45
N THR A 51 -0.17 14.60 17.62
CA THR A 51 -0.66 14.12 18.92
C THR A 51 -2.16 14.30 19.10
N GLN A 52 -2.77 15.25 18.38
CA GLN A 52 -4.22 15.46 18.41
C GLN A 52 -5.02 14.34 17.74
N TYR A 53 -4.40 13.57 16.84
CA TYR A 53 -5.04 12.42 16.19
C TYR A 53 -4.79 11.10 16.93
N SER A 54 -4.21 11.11 18.14
CA SER A 54 -3.90 9.88 18.91
C SER A 54 -5.11 9.18 19.54
N LYS A 55 -6.35 9.57 19.20
CA LYS A 55 -7.54 8.85 19.67
C LYS A 55 -7.55 7.48 19.01
N ARG A 56 -7.13 6.47 19.78
CA ARG A 56 -7.34 5.05 19.51
C ARG A 56 -8.81 4.89 19.14
N TYR A 57 -9.09 4.57 17.87
CA TYR A 57 -10.45 4.23 17.45
C TYR A 57 -10.98 3.18 18.44
N PRO A 58 -12.14 3.39 19.08
CA PRO A 58 -12.72 2.35 19.90
C PRO A 58 -12.91 1.15 19.00
N SER A 59 -12.43 -0.01 19.44
CA SER A 59 -12.61 -1.28 18.75
C SER A 59 -14.09 -1.40 18.40
N VAL A 60 -14.42 -1.28 17.12
CA VAL A 60 -15.77 -1.56 16.63
C VAL A 60 -16.01 -3.03 16.96
N LYS A 61 -16.81 -3.28 18.00
CA LYS A 61 -17.40 -4.59 18.22
C LYS A 61 -18.51 -4.72 17.18
N TRP A 62 -18.30 -5.64 16.24
CA TRP A 62 -19.38 -6.19 15.44
C TRP A 62 -20.43 -6.82 16.36
#